data_AF-A0A3D0SAR4-F1
#
_entry.id   AF-A0A3D0SAR4-F1
#
_cell.length_a   1.000
_cell.length_b   1.000
_cell.length_c   1.000
_cell.angle_alpha   90.00
_cell.angle_beta   90.00
_cell.angle_gamma   90.00
#
_symmetry.space_group_name_H-M   'P 1'
#
loop_
_entity.id
_entity.type
_entity.pdbx_description
1 polymer ?
#
loop_
_entity_poly.entity_id
_entity_poly.type
_entity_poly.pdbx_seq_one_letter_code
_entity_poly.pdbx_strand_id
1 'polypeptide(L)' 'FARTVVERFPDRVLWGTDWPHPNMKSHMPDDGHLVDMIPKIAPTEALQKKLLIDNTMRLYWAD' A
#
# COMPACT_ATOMS: atom_id res chain seq x y z
N PHE A 1 -2.82 4.96 12.48
CA PHE A 1 -3.95 5.33 11.60
C PHE A 1 -4.06 4.41 10.38
N ALA A 2 -3.06 4.34 9.50
CA ALA A 2 -3.10 3.51 8.27
C ALA A 2 -3.51 2.05 8.52
N ARG A 3 -2.93 1.39 9.54
CA ARG A 3 -3.31 0.03 9.95
C ARG A 3 -4.81 -0.13 10.19
N THR A 4 -5.41 0.80 10.94
CA THR A 4 -6.85 0.79 11.23
C THR A 4 -7.70 0.88 9.96
N VAL A 5 -7.25 1.63 8.96
CA VAL A 5 -7.93 1.75 7.66
C VAL A 5 -7.86 0.42 6.90
N VAL A 6 -6.68 -0.19 6.84
CA VAL A 6 -6.46 -1.50 6.20
C VAL A 6 -7.31 -2.59 6.87
N GLU A 7 -7.33 -2.64 8.20
CA GLU A 7 -8.11 -3.62 8.96
C GLU A 7 -9.63 -3.41 8.83
N ARG A 8 -10.09 -2.15 8.75
CA ARG A 8 -11.54 -1.83 8.69
C ARG A 8 -12.12 -1.89 7.29
N PHE A 9 -11.31 -1.67 6.25
CA PHE A 9 -11.74 -1.66 4.85
C PHE A 9 -10.85 -2.53 3.95
N PRO A 10 -10.64 -3.82 4.29
CA PRO A 10 -9.60 -4.64 3.65
C PRO A 10 -9.83 -4.87 2.16
N ASP A 11 -11.07 -4.80 1.68
CA ASP A 11 -11.43 -5.00 0.27
C ASP A 11 -11.51 -3.69 -0.53
N ARG A 12 -11.07 -2.56 0.02
CA ARG A 12 -11.21 -1.22 -0.59
C ARG A 12 -9.95 -0.37 -0.46
N VAL A 13 -8.81 -1.00 -0.25
CA VAL A 13 -7.50 -0.36 -0.08
C VAL A 13 -6.50 -0.90 -1.08
N LEU A 14 -5.60 -0.02 -1.52
CA LEU A 14 -4.47 -0.29 -2.40
C LEU A 14 -3.22 0.36 -1.81
N TRP A 15 -2.04 -0.01 -2.33
CA TRP A 15 -0.77 0.62 -1.96
C TRP A 15 0.07 0.90 -3.20
N GLY A 16 0.83 2.00 -3.16
CA GLY A 16 1.82 2.37 -4.17
C GLY A 16 2.91 3.22 -3.53
N THR A 17 4.10 3.23 -4.14
CA THR A 17 5.25 3.99 -3.63
C THR A 17 5.09 5.49 -3.82
N ASP A 18 4.35 5.92 -4.85
CA ASP A 18 4.33 7.30 -5.37
C ASP A 18 5.67 7.75 -6.00
N TRP A 19 6.58 6.82 -6.30
CA TRP A 19 7.81 7.12 -7.03
C TRP A 19 7.48 7.71 -8.42
N PRO A 20 8.17 8.77 -8.91
CA PRO A 20 9.42 9.37 -8.41
C PRO A 20 9.24 10.52 -7.40
N HIS A 21 8.18 10.50 -6.60
CA HIS A 21 7.89 11.47 -5.54
C HIS A 21 7.89 12.91 -6.04
N PRO A 22 7.04 13.26 -7.03
CA PRO A 22 7.00 14.61 -7.55
C PRO A 22 6.70 15.61 -6.43
N ASN A 23 7.44 16.72 -6.41
CA ASN A 23 7.40 17.78 -5.39
C ASN A 23 8.15 17.49 -4.06
N MET A 24 8.64 16.27 -3.80
CA MET A 24 9.48 15.95 -2.64
C MET A 24 10.95 16.33 -2.87
N LYS A 25 11.23 17.63 -2.97
CA LYS A 25 12.57 18.13 -3.36
C LYS A 25 13.62 18.14 -2.25
N SER A 26 13.21 18.40 -1.01
CA SER A 26 14.12 18.56 0.14
C SER A 26 14.16 17.36 1.07
N HIS A 27 13.18 16.47 0.99
CA HIS A 27 13.02 15.31 1.87
C HIS A 27 12.60 14.10 1.03
N MET A 28 13.42 13.75 0.06
CA MET A 28 13.18 12.57 -0.77
C MET A 28 13.14 11.34 0.14
N PRO A 29 12.03 10.59 0.16
CA PRO A 29 11.95 9.40 1.00
C PRO A 29 12.87 8.31 0.46
N ASP A 30 13.39 7.50 1.36
CA ASP A 30 13.95 6.20 0.99
C ASP A 30 12.79 5.26 0.64
N ASP A 31 12.73 4.80 -0.61
CA ASP A 31 11.68 3.89 -1.08
C ASP A 31 11.63 2.58 -0.27
N GLY A 32 12.77 2.11 0.24
CA GLY A 32 12.86 0.93 1.10
C GLY A 32 12.08 1.12 2.40
N HIS A 33 12.21 2.29 3.03
CA HIS A 33 11.42 2.61 4.22
C HIS A 33 9.92 2.72 3.94
N LEU A 34 9.52 3.12 2.73
CA LEU A 34 8.11 3.13 2.33
C LEU A 34 7.56 1.71 2.20
N VAL A 35 8.32 0.80 1.57
CA VAL A 35 7.95 -0.63 1.46
C VAL A 35 7.93 -1.29 2.84
N ASP A 36 8.85 -0.96 3.73
CA ASP A 36 8.92 -1.48 5.10
C ASP A 36 7.71 -1.07 5.97
N MET A 37 6.89 -0.10 5.53
CA MET A 37 5.62 0.24 6.18
C MET A 37 4.52 -0.77 5.91
N ILE A 38 4.58 -1.53 4.81
CA ILE A 38 3.55 -2.51 4.41
C ILE A 38 3.25 -3.51 5.54
N PRO A 39 4.22 -4.25 6.11
CA PRO A 39 3.92 -5.21 7.18
C PRO A 39 3.46 -4.51 8.48
N LYS A 40 3.73 -3.22 8.66
CA LYS A 40 3.27 -2.46 9.83
C LYS A 40 1.79 -2.07 9.72
N ILE A 41 1.29 -1.83 8.50
CA ILE A 41 -0.10 -1.44 8.23
C ILE A 41 -0.99 -2.62 7.82
N ALA A 42 -0.40 -3.67 7.23
CA ALA A 42 -1.03 -4.93 6.85
C ALA A 42 -0.26 -6.10 7.53
N PRO A 43 -0.53 -6.37 8.82
CA PRO A 43 0.29 -7.27 9.64
C PRO A 43 0.13 -8.76 9.31
N THR A 44 -0.82 -9.14 8.47
CA THR A 44 -1.05 -10.53 8.07
C THR A 44 -0.86 -10.70 6.58
N GLU A 45 -0.46 -11.90 6.16
CA GLU A 45 -0.33 -12.25 4.75
C GLU A 45 -1.65 -12.03 3.98
N ALA A 46 -2.79 -12.36 4.59
CA ALA A 46 -4.10 -12.12 4.00
C ALA A 46 -4.36 -10.62 3.73
N LEU A 47 -3.99 -9.74 4.67
CA LEU A 47 -4.13 -8.29 4.46
C LEU A 47 -3.14 -7.77 3.42
N GLN A 48 -1.91 -8.29 3.39
CA GLN A 48 -0.92 -7.92 2.36
C GLN A 48 -1.38 -8.35 0.97
N LYS A 49 -1.89 -9.58 0.83
CA LYS A 49 -2.44 -10.10 -0.43
C LYS A 49 -3.61 -9.26 -0.93
N LYS A 50 -4.53 -8.84 -0.04
CA LYS A 50 -5.60 -7.92 -0.42
C LYS A 50 -5.06 -6.54 -0.86
N LEU A 51 -4.15 -5.96 -0.09
CA LEU A 51 -3.60 -4.62 -0.31
C LEU A 51 -2.76 -4.51 -1.58
N LEU A 52 -2.02 -5.56 -1.93
CA LEU A 52 -1.03 -5.55 -3.02
C LEU A 52 -1.49 -6.28 -4.28
N ILE A 53 -2.34 -7.31 -4.16
CA ILE A 53 -2.69 -8.20 -5.26
C ILE A 53 -4.19 -8.14 -5.53
N ASP A 54 -5.02 -8.70 -4.65
CA ASP A 54 -6.42 -9.02 -4.99
C ASP A 54 -7.25 -7.77 -5.32
N ASN A 55 -7.11 -6.70 -4.53
CA ASN A 55 -7.83 -5.45 -4.80
C ASN A 55 -7.31 -4.76 -6.06
N THR A 56 -5.99 -4.80 -6.27
CA THR A 56 -5.34 -4.20 -7.45
C THR A 56 -5.80 -4.90 -8.72
N MET A 57 -5.76 -6.23 -8.74
CA MET A 57 -6.20 -7.05 -9.88
C MET A 57 -7.67 -6.80 -10.20
N ARG A 58 -8.55 -6.76 -9.19
CA ARG A 58 -9.96 -6.47 -9.40
C ARG A 58 -10.22 -5.06 -9.94
N LEU A 59 -9.39 -4.08 -9.63
CA LEU A 59 -9.60 -2.70 -10.09
C LEU A 59 -9.02 -2.46 -11.49
N TYR A 60 -7.82 -2.96 -11.78
CA TYR A 60 -7.07 -2.62 -12.99
C TYR A 60 -7.04 -3.74 -14.04
N TRP A 61 -7.37 -4.98 -13.67
CA TRP A 61 -7.28 -6.18 -14.52
C TRP A 61 -8.53 -7.07 -14.36
N ALA A 62 -9.72 -6.45 -14.40
CA ALA A 62 -11.00 -7.15 -14.19
C ALA A 62 -11.48 -7.97 -15.41
N ASP A 63 -10.72 -7.95 -16.50
CA ASP A 63 -11.04 -8.58 -17.78
C ASP A 63 -10.62 -10.06 -17.84
#